data_AF-A0A3D2K7R1-F1
#
_entry.id   AF-A0A3D2K7R1-F1
#
_cell.length_a   1.000
_cell.length_b   1.000
_cell.length_c   1.000
_cell.angle_alpha   90.00
_cell.angle_beta   90.00
_cell.angle_gamma   90.00
#
_symmetry.space_group_name_H-M   'P 1'
#
loop_
_entity.id
_entity.type
_entity.pdbx_description
1 polymer ?
#
loop_
_entity_poly.entity_id
_entity_poly.type
_entity_poly.pdbx_seq_one_letter_code
_entity_poly.pdbx_strand_id
1 'polypeptide(L)'
;MKRRQFLVGTALSAAPTILTAAKTAEPTVIVGHGDHQYRVEKNWSKGNHDAVPLNNCHEMVQASDGRLFPLTDYAKNNILIYKTDGTLLDHWTLNSRSAHGLTLGREGNKEFLYITLTSGKVVKTTLEGKVVLELASPLVNKAYSTKSPYAPTETSSSSMVTVPSISFVIRRRGSL
;
A
#
# COMPACT_ATOMS: atom_id res chain seq x y z
N MET A 1 -51.63 33.51 58.53
CA MET A 1 -50.77 33.09 57.40
C MET A 1 -49.33 32.93 57.90
N LYS A 2 -48.76 31.72 57.90
CA LYS A 2 -47.30 31.44 57.88
C LYS A 2 -47.05 29.95 57.57
N ARG A 3 -45.99 29.72 56.79
CA ARG A 3 -45.72 28.66 55.80
C ARG A 3 -45.48 27.26 56.40
N ARG A 4 -46.05 26.22 55.77
CA ARG A 4 -45.65 24.81 55.92
C ARG A 4 -44.29 24.60 55.24
N GLN A 5 -43.33 23.99 55.91
CA GLN A 5 -42.06 23.56 55.32
C GLN A 5 -42.20 22.10 54.86
N PHE A 6 -41.92 21.85 53.59
CA PHE A 6 -41.85 20.51 52.99
C PHE A 6 -40.38 20.24 52.67
N LEU A 7 -39.82 19.18 53.26
CA LEU A 7 -38.44 18.76 53.01
C LEU A 7 -38.42 17.93 51.73
N VAL A 8 -37.82 18.46 50.66
CA VAL A 8 -37.60 17.73 49.41
C VAL A 8 -36.32 16.92 49.56
N GLY A 9 -36.45 15.59 49.68
CA GLY A 9 -35.31 14.67 49.69
C GLY A 9 -34.66 14.58 48.32
N THR A 10 -33.37 14.89 48.22
CA THR A 10 -32.57 14.73 46.99
C THR A 10 -32.07 13.29 46.91
N ALA A 11 -32.60 12.51 45.96
CA ALA A 11 -32.09 11.17 45.67
C ALA A 11 -30.85 11.26 44.77
N LEU A 12 -29.67 10.87 45.26
CA LEU A 12 -28.49 10.67 44.41
C LEU A 12 -28.71 9.43 43.54
N SER A 13 -28.86 9.63 42.23
CA SER A 13 -28.87 8.54 41.24
C SER A 13 -27.41 8.17 40.94
N ALA A 14 -26.96 7.00 41.40
CA ALA A 14 -25.68 6.44 40.94
C ALA A 14 -25.87 5.88 39.53
N ALA A 15 -25.30 6.54 38.52
CA ALA A 15 -25.30 6.03 37.15
C ALA A 15 -24.32 4.85 37.03
N PRO A 16 -24.70 3.73 36.38
CA PRO A 16 -23.79 2.61 36.17
C PRO A 16 -22.68 3.02 35.19
N THR A 17 -21.44 2.91 35.63
CA THR A 17 -20.27 3.05 34.76
C THR A 17 -20.20 1.84 33.83
N ILE A 18 -20.56 2.03 32.56
CA ILE A 18 -20.34 1.02 31.53
C ILE A 18 -18.83 0.99 31.25
N LEU A 19 -18.14 0.00 31.81
CA LEU A 19 -16.76 -0.32 31.46
C LEU A 19 -16.77 -0.94 30.06
N THR A 20 -16.41 -0.15 29.06
CA THR A 20 -16.12 -0.67 27.72
C THR A 20 -14.90 -1.57 27.82
N ALA A 21 -15.05 -2.85 27.45
CA ALA A 21 -13.96 -3.79 27.39
C ALA A 21 -12.89 -3.26 26.43
N ALA A 22 -11.73 -2.89 26.96
CA ALA A 22 -10.58 -2.54 26.14
C ALA A 22 -10.22 -3.75 25.29
N LYS A 23 -10.22 -3.57 23.96
CA LYS A 23 -9.80 -4.58 23.00
C LYS A 23 -8.35 -4.93 23.34
N THR A 24 -8.11 -6.14 23.87
CA THR A 24 -6.76 -6.62 24.16
C THR A 24 -5.93 -6.57 22.88
N ALA A 25 -4.78 -5.92 22.94
CA ALA A 25 -3.87 -5.82 21.81
C ALA A 25 -3.43 -7.23 21.38
N GLU A 26 -3.52 -7.51 20.08
CA GLU A 26 -3.01 -8.75 19.50
C GLU A 26 -1.52 -8.92 19.83
N PRO A 27 -1.06 -10.14 20.12
CA PRO A 27 0.34 -10.39 20.43
C PRO A 27 1.23 -9.98 19.26
N THR A 28 2.36 -9.35 19.58
CA THR A 28 3.37 -8.99 18.59
C THR A 28 3.98 -10.26 17.99
N VAL A 29 3.91 -10.40 16.68
CA VAL A 29 4.54 -11.52 15.95
C VAL A 29 5.91 -11.08 15.44
N ILE A 30 6.94 -11.84 15.81
CA ILE A 30 8.31 -11.68 15.30
C ILE A 30 8.62 -12.85 14.36
N VAL A 31 9.17 -12.56 13.19
CA VAL A 31 9.65 -13.53 12.20
C VAL A 31 11.13 -13.30 11.92
N GLY A 32 11.81 -14.29 11.31
CA GLY A 32 13.23 -14.24 11.02
C GLY A 32 14.11 -14.88 12.11
N HIS A 33 15.43 -14.76 11.97
CA HIS A 33 16.42 -15.40 12.85
C HIS A 33 17.67 -14.52 13.02
N GLY A 34 18.33 -14.62 14.18
CA GLY A 34 19.60 -13.94 14.46
C GLY A 34 19.43 -12.43 14.43
N ASP A 35 20.29 -11.74 13.66
CA ASP A 35 20.26 -10.28 13.52
C ASP A 35 19.17 -9.77 12.56
N HIS A 36 18.51 -10.69 11.85
CA HIS A 36 17.46 -10.42 10.87
C HIS A 36 16.11 -10.85 11.42
N GLN A 37 15.67 -10.13 12.45
CA GLN A 37 14.36 -10.31 13.07
C GLN A 37 13.44 -9.15 12.75
N TYR A 38 12.18 -9.51 12.55
CA TYR A 38 11.22 -8.70 11.84
C TYR A 38 9.88 -8.71 12.55
N ARG A 39 9.36 -7.53 12.94
CA ARG A 39 8.03 -7.40 13.53
C ARG A 39 6.94 -7.27 12.47
N VAL A 40 5.91 -8.12 12.58
CA VAL A 40 4.73 -8.09 11.69
C VAL A 40 3.78 -6.98 12.12
N GLU A 41 3.44 -6.08 11.19
CA GLU A 41 2.51 -4.96 11.38
C GLU A 41 1.21 -5.19 10.62
N LYS A 42 0.27 -5.95 11.19
CA LYS A 42 -1.00 -6.30 10.51
C LYS A 42 -1.88 -5.08 10.22
N ASN A 43 -1.75 -4.03 11.02
CA ASN A 43 -2.53 -2.80 10.91
C ASN A 43 -1.69 -1.63 10.38
N TRP A 44 -0.67 -1.90 9.56
CA TRP A 44 0.18 -0.85 9.02
C TRP A 44 -0.62 0.13 8.15
N SER A 45 -1.37 -0.38 7.17
CA SER A 45 -2.20 0.49 6.34
C SER A 45 -3.31 1.11 7.18
N LYS A 46 -3.36 2.45 7.20
CA LYS A 46 -4.40 3.27 7.81
C LYS A 46 -5.48 3.69 6.80
N GLY A 47 -5.37 3.25 5.55
CA GLY A 47 -6.35 3.53 4.49
C GLY A 47 -7.71 2.89 4.75
N ASN A 48 -8.77 3.55 4.28
CA ASN A 48 -10.12 2.99 4.27
C ASN A 48 -10.28 2.04 3.06
N HIS A 49 -10.11 0.75 3.30
CA HIS A 49 -10.17 -0.28 2.25
C HIS A 49 -11.59 -0.63 1.78
N ASP A 50 -12.63 -0.13 2.45
CA ASP A 50 -14.00 -0.20 1.93
C ASP A 50 -14.17 0.82 0.78
N ALA A 51 -13.51 1.98 0.89
CA ALA A 51 -13.52 3.02 -0.13
C ALA A 51 -12.49 2.77 -1.24
N VAL A 52 -11.28 2.31 -0.87
CA VAL A 52 -10.18 2.03 -1.80
C VAL A 52 -9.76 0.55 -1.66
N PRO A 53 -10.56 -0.38 -2.19
CA PRO A 53 -10.26 -1.80 -2.07
C PRO A 53 -9.01 -2.19 -2.85
N LEU A 54 -8.29 -3.19 -2.33
CA LEU A 54 -7.19 -3.86 -3.00
C LEU A 54 -7.28 -5.38 -2.76
N ASN A 55 -6.84 -6.16 -3.73
CA ASN A 55 -6.87 -7.62 -3.63
C ASN A 55 -5.54 -8.21 -3.15
N ASN A 56 -4.44 -7.60 -3.61
CA ASN A 56 -3.08 -8.07 -3.42
C ASN A 56 -2.09 -6.92 -3.55
N CYS A 57 -0.83 -7.25 -3.29
CA CYS A 57 0.32 -6.42 -3.61
C CYS A 57 1.32 -7.35 -4.32
N HIS A 58 1.57 -7.10 -5.60
CA HIS A 58 2.56 -7.87 -6.37
C HIS A 58 3.96 -7.35 -6.11
N GLU A 59 4.12 -6.03 -6.14
CA GLU A 59 5.39 -5.36 -5.91
C GLU A 59 5.16 -4.00 -5.23
N MET A 60 6.22 -3.44 -4.64
CA MET A 60 6.20 -2.13 -4.01
C MET A 60 7.55 -1.45 -4.17
N VAL A 61 7.53 -0.19 -4.58
CA VAL A 61 8.73 0.66 -4.69
C VAL A 61 8.62 1.88 -3.78
N GLN A 62 9.76 2.48 -3.42
CA GLN A 62 9.82 3.73 -2.67
C GLN A 62 10.43 4.83 -3.55
N ALA A 63 9.68 5.91 -3.77
CA ALA A 63 10.17 7.08 -4.49
C ALA A 63 11.18 7.88 -3.64
N SER A 64 11.93 8.78 -4.28
CA SER A 64 12.94 9.61 -3.61
C SER A 64 12.36 10.52 -2.51
N ASP A 65 11.10 10.90 -2.62
CA ASP A 65 10.37 11.70 -1.63
C ASP A 65 9.86 10.86 -0.43
N GLY A 66 10.15 9.56 -0.42
CA GLY A 66 9.81 8.63 0.65
C GLY A 66 8.42 7.99 0.51
N ARG A 67 7.59 8.39 -0.46
CA ARG A 67 6.30 7.74 -0.71
C ARG A 67 6.49 6.31 -1.21
N LEU A 68 5.59 5.43 -0.80
CA LEU A 68 5.52 4.02 -1.21
C LEU A 68 4.44 3.83 -2.26
N PHE A 69 4.74 3.06 -3.29
CA PHE A 69 3.86 2.76 -4.41
C PHE A 69 3.69 1.24 -4.52
N PRO A 70 2.77 0.61 -3.77
CA PRO A 70 2.39 -0.77 -3.99
C PRO A 70 1.54 -0.91 -5.27
N LEU A 71 1.82 -1.96 -6.04
CA LEU A 71 1.09 -2.33 -7.25
C LEU A 71 0.13 -3.50 -6.97
N THR A 72 -1.10 -3.34 -7.45
CA THR A 72 -2.19 -4.31 -7.32
C THR A 72 -2.78 -4.62 -8.70
N ASP A 73 -3.45 -5.77 -8.81
CA ASP A 73 -4.25 -6.12 -9.98
C ASP A 73 -5.74 -5.75 -9.86
N TYR A 74 -6.11 -4.92 -8.88
CA TYR A 74 -7.47 -4.40 -8.79
C TYR A 74 -7.67 -3.27 -9.80
N ALA A 75 -8.49 -3.51 -10.84
CA ALA A 75 -8.65 -2.60 -11.97
C ALA A 75 -9.09 -1.17 -11.61
N LYS A 76 -9.67 -0.90 -10.44
CA LYS A 76 -9.98 0.48 -10.05
C LYS A 76 -8.83 1.18 -9.32
N ASN A 77 -7.88 0.41 -8.78
CA ASN A 77 -6.80 0.89 -7.89
C ASN A 77 -5.49 0.13 -8.19
N ASN A 78 -4.95 0.23 -9.41
CA ASN A 78 -3.69 -0.47 -9.72
C ASN A 78 -2.54 0.04 -8.85
N ILE A 79 -2.44 1.35 -8.60
CA ILE A 79 -1.40 1.93 -7.74
C ILE A 79 -2.05 2.63 -6.56
N LEU A 80 -1.55 2.34 -5.37
CA LEU A 80 -1.83 3.13 -4.17
C LEU A 80 -0.58 3.95 -3.84
N ILE A 81 -0.77 5.07 -3.14
CA ILE A 81 0.31 5.96 -2.73
C ILE A 81 0.26 6.10 -1.21
N TYR A 82 1.32 5.67 -0.53
CA TYR A 82 1.40 5.65 0.92
C TYR A 82 2.55 6.49 1.45
N LYS A 83 2.40 7.02 2.67
CA LYS A 83 3.55 7.32 3.54
C LYS A 83 4.09 6.03 4.15
N THR A 84 5.35 6.04 4.57
CA THR A 84 5.99 4.89 5.26
C THR A 84 5.31 4.53 6.59
N ASP A 85 4.59 5.46 7.20
CA ASP A 85 3.81 5.22 8.42
C ASP A 85 2.44 4.55 8.15
N GLY A 86 2.13 4.24 6.90
CA GLY A 86 0.92 3.55 6.47
C GLY A 86 -0.27 4.46 6.19
N THR A 87 -0.09 5.78 6.23
CA THR A 87 -1.12 6.72 5.77
C THR A 87 -1.31 6.61 4.26
N LEU A 88 -2.52 6.25 3.81
CA LEU A 88 -2.91 6.27 2.41
C LEU A 88 -3.08 7.74 1.98
N LEU A 89 -2.34 8.15 0.96
CA LEU A 89 -2.35 9.51 0.42
C LEU A 89 -3.29 9.64 -0.77
N ASP A 90 -3.18 8.70 -1.71
CA ASP A 90 -3.89 8.75 -2.98
C ASP A 90 -3.87 7.37 -3.67
N HIS A 91 -4.57 7.25 -4.78
CA HIS A 91 -4.55 6.07 -5.64
C HIS A 91 -4.89 6.43 -7.09
N TRP A 92 -4.42 5.61 -8.03
CA TRP A 92 -4.79 5.73 -9.43
C TRP A 92 -4.76 4.38 -10.13
N THR A 93 -5.22 4.34 -11.38
CA THR A 93 -5.36 3.07 -12.11
C THR A 93 -5.03 3.16 -13.59
N LEU A 94 -4.55 2.04 -14.13
CA LEU A 94 -4.46 1.78 -15.57
C LEU A 94 -5.72 1.08 -16.11
N ASN A 95 -6.73 0.87 -15.25
CA ASN A 95 -7.91 0.07 -15.53
C ASN A 95 -7.56 -1.38 -15.95
N SER A 96 -6.59 -1.98 -15.27
CA SER A 96 -6.05 -3.29 -15.64
C SER A 96 -6.21 -4.33 -14.53
N ARG A 97 -6.54 -5.57 -14.91
CA ARG A 97 -6.49 -6.75 -14.04
C ARG A 97 -5.23 -7.60 -14.20
N SER A 98 -4.27 -7.13 -14.99
CA SER A 98 -3.05 -7.86 -15.34
C SER A 98 -1.77 -7.16 -14.91
N ALA A 99 -1.87 -6.03 -14.19
CA ALA A 99 -0.69 -5.33 -13.68
C ALA A 99 0.05 -6.21 -12.66
N HIS A 100 1.38 -6.34 -12.81
CA HIS A 100 2.15 -7.33 -12.06
C HIS A 100 3.52 -6.82 -11.61
N GLY A 101 4.41 -6.49 -12.56
CA GLY A 101 5.73 -5.95 -12.25
C GLY A 101 5.72 -4.44 -12.08
N LEU A 102 6.55 -3.94 -11.18
CA LEU A 102 6.71 -2.52 -10.85
C LEU A 102 8.19 -2.15 -10.66
N THR A 103 8.70 -1.35 -11.57
CA THR A 103 10.07 -0.84 -11.49
C THR A 103 10.09 0.68 -11.39
N LEU A 104 10.88 1.22 -10.46
CA LEU A 104 11.17 2.64 -10.38
C LEU A 104 12.42 2.97 -11.22
N GLY A 105 12.29 3.92 -12.15
CA GLY A 105 13.41 4.47 -12.91
C GLY A 105 13.55 5.98 -12.75
N ARG A 106 14.77 6.49 -12.90
CA ARG A 106 15.11 7.91 -12.87
C ARG A 106 15.70 8.38 -14.19
N GLU A 107 15.14 9.44 -14.74
CA GLU A 107 15.70 10.13 -15.91
C GLU A 107 15.95 11.59 -15.53
N GLY A 108 17.22 11.93 -15.30
CA GLY A 108 17.60 13.20 -14.71
C GLY A 108 17.02 13.34 -13.29
N ASN A 109 16.23 14.39 -13.06
CA ASN A 109 15.58 14.68 -11.78
C ASN A 109 14.13 14.18 -11.69
N LYS A 110 13.68 13.35 -12.63
CA LYS A 110 12.31 12.83 -12.68
C LYS A 110 12.28 11.33 -12.41
N GLU A 111 11.25 10.90 -11.69
CA GLU A 111 10.96 9.50 -11.39
C GLU A 111 9.79 8.99 -12.22
N PHE A 112 9.90 7.75 -12.67
CA PHE A 112 8.89 7.06 -13.48
C PHE A 112 8.68 5.65 -12.97
N LEU A 113 7.45 5.16 -13.12
CA LEU A 113 7.11 3.77 -12.86
C LEU A 113 7.01 3.03 -14.19
N TYR A 114 7.69 1.89 -14.28
CA TYR A 114 7.54 0.93 -15.37
C TYR A 114 6.68 -0.20 -14.82
N ILE A 115 5.51 -0.38 -15.41
CA ILE A 115 4.52 -1.35 -14.97
C ILE A 115 4.39 -2.41 -16.05
N THR A 116 4.62 -3.67 -15.69
CA THR A 116 4.33 -4.78 -16.60
C THR A 116 2.89 -5.21 -16.45
N LEU A 117 2.29 -5.54 -17.58
CA LEU A 117 0.99 -6.17 -17.65
C LEU A 117 1.16 -7.55 -18.26
N THR A 118 0.77 -8.59 -17.52
CA THR A 118 0.83 -9.99 -17.97
C THR A 118 -0.06 -10.27 -19.18
N SER A 119 -0.94 -9.33 -19.55
CA SER A 119 -1.63 -9.30 -20.85
C SER A 119 -0.72 -8.95 -22.04
N GLY A 120 0.57 -8.74 -21.80
CA GLY A 120 1.59 -8.61 -22.84
C GLY A 120 1.99 -7.18 -23.19
N LYS A 121 1.95 -6.24 -22.24
CA LYS A 121 2.43 -4.87 -22.47
C LYS A 121 3.24 -4.34 -21.29
N VAL A 122 4.04 -3.33 -21.53
CA VAL A 122 4.77 -2.58 -20.50
C VAL A 122 4.43 -1.10 -20.63
N VAL A 123 4.06 -0.46 -19.53
CA VAL A 123 3.64 0.95 -19.50
C VAL A 123 4.59 1.72 -18.60
N LYS A 124 5.11 2.85 -19.09
CA LYS A 124 5.85 3.81 -18.29
C LYS A 124 4.93 4.97 -17.92
N THR A 125 4.84 5.29 -16.64
CA THR A 125 4.04 6.42 -16.13
C THR A 125 4.88 7.38 -15.30
N THR A 126 4.39 8.62 -15.13
CA THR A 126 4.82 9.45 -13.99
C THR A 126 4.32 8.85 -12.68
N LEU A 127 4.76 9.38 -11.54
CA LEU A 127 4.27 8.94 -10.22
C LEU A 127 2.76 9.22 -10.02
N GLU A 128 2.22 10.20 -10.73
CA GLU A 128 0.80 10.59 -10.74
C GLU A 128 -0.04 9.79 -11.76
N GLY A 129 0.53 8.76 -12.39
CA GLY A 129 -0.20 7.88 -13.30
C GLY A 129 -0.36 8.38 -14.73
N LYS A 130 0.29 9.49 -15.11
CA LYS A 130 0.29 9.94 -16.51
C LYS A 130 1.16 9.00 -17.35
N VAL A 131 0.56 8.36 -18.36
CA VAL A 131 1.28 7.50 -19.31
C VAL A 131 2.24 8.33 -20.17
N VAL A 132 3.49 7.88 -20.25
CA VAL A 132 4.59 8.52 -21.01
C VAL A 132 5.02 7.65 -22.17
N LEU A 133 4.99 6.33 -22.01
CA LEU A 133 5.34 5.35 -23.03
C LEU A 133 4.53 4.07 -22.81
N GLU A 134 4.10 3.44 -23.91
CA GLU A 134 3.55 2.09 -23.89
C GLU A 134 4.35 1.22 -24.89
N LEU A 135 4.92 0.14 -24.40
CA LEU A 135 5.52 -0.91 -25.22
C LEU A 135 4.47 -2.00 -25.44
N ALA A 136 3.96 -2.06 -26.66
CA ALA A 136 2.98 -3.07 -27.07
C ALA A 136 3.59 -4.48 -27.09
N SER A 137 2.72 -5.48 -27.18
CA SER A 137 3.13 -6.87 -27.29
C SER A 137 4.06 -7.09 -28.49
N PRO A 138 5.17 -7.82 -28.33
CA PRO A 138 6.04 -8.18 -29.44
C PRO A 138 5.41 -9.26 -30.35
N LEU A 139 4.16 -9.65 -30.09
CA LEU A 139 3.36 -10.37 -31.09
C LEU A 139 3.02 -9.48 -32.29
N VAL A 140 2.90 -8.16 -32.08
CA VAL A 140 2.54 -7.21 -33.15
C VAL A 140 3.60 -7.15 -34.24
N ASN A 141 4.89 -7.28 -33.88
CA ASN A 141 5.99 -7.29 -34.84
C ASN A 141 6.40 -8.71 -35.28
N LYS A 142 5.60 -9.73 -34.92
CA LYS A 142 5.84 -11.16 -35.24
C LYS A 142 7.20 -11.70 -34.76
N ALA A 143 7.87 -11.03 -33.82
CA ALA A 143 9.10 -11.53 -33.22
C ALA A 143 8.84 -12.77 -32.33
N TYR A 144 7.60 -12.92 -31.84
CA TYR A 144 7.17 -14.05 -31.01
C TYR A 144 6.05 -14.82 -31.70
N SER A 145 6.03 -16.14 -31.49
CA SER A 145 4.94 -17.00 -31.96
C SER A 145 3.73 -16.90 -31.03
N THR A 146 2.53 -17.08 -31.56
CA THR A 146 1.28 -17.14 -30.77
C THR A 146 1.23 -18.33 -29.80
N LYS A 147 2.11 -19.32 -29.96
CA LYS A 147 2.24 -20.48 -29.07
C LYS A 147 3.05 -20.17 -27.80
N SER A 148 3.71 -19.01 -27.75
CA SER A 148 4.53 -18.57 -26.62
C SER A 148 4.00 -17.21 -26.15
N PRO A 149 3.05 -17.19 -25.21
CA PRO A 149 2.47 -15.94 -24.74
C PRO A 149 3.53 -15.06 -24.08
N TYR A 150 3.57 -13.79 -24.47
CA TYR A 150 4.39 -12.78 -23.81
C TYR A 150 3.63 -12.24 -22.59
N ALA A 151 4.07 -12.62 -21.39
CA ALA A 151 3.48 -12.21 -20.11
C ALA A 151 4.58 -11.64 -19.20
N PRO A 152 5.01 -10.38 -19.41
CA PRO A 152 6.12 -9.81 -18.65
C PRO A 152 5.76 -9.63 -17.18
N THR A 153 6.66 -10.04 -16.28
CA THR A 153 6.48 -9.95 -14.83
C THR A 153 7.40 -8.94 -14.16
N GLU A 154 8.46 -8.49 -14.84
CA GLU A 154 9.43 -7.54 -14.32
C GLU A 154 10.05 -6.74 -15.48
N THR A 155 10.64 -5.59 -15.18
CA THR A 155 11.41 -4.79 -16.14
C THR A 155 12.75 -4.40 -15.56
N SER A 156 13.74 -4.23 -16.43
CA SER A 156 15.00 -3.58 -16.07
C SER A 156 15.27 -2.43 -17.04
N SER A 157 15.85 -1.36 -16.53
CA SER A 157 16.29 -0.22 -17.34
C SER A 157 17.65 0.25 -16.85
N SER A 158 18.46 0.85 -17.71
CA SER A 158 19.73 1.48 -17.28
C SER A 158 19.51 2.65 -16.31
N SER A 159 18.33 3.27 -16.39
CA SER A 159 17.83 4.30 -15.48
C SER A 159 17.26 3.74 -14.16
N MET A 160 17.30 2.43 -13.94
CA MET A 160 16.66 1.81 -12.79
C MET A 160 17.34 2.24 -11.50
N VAL A 161 16.52 2.62 -10.53
CA VAL A 161 17.02 2.92 -9.20
C VAL A 161 17.27 1.59 -8.50
N THR A 162 18.50 1.34 -8.07
CA THR A 162 18.74 0.26 -7.11
C THR A 162 17.87 0.54 -5.91
N VAL A 163 16.90 -0.33 -5.64
CA VAL A 163 16.06 -0.21 -4.45
C VAL A 163 17.01 -0.34 -3.25
N PRO A 164 17.37 0.76 -2.54
CA PRO A 164 18.08 0.57 -1.28
C PRO A 164 17.13 -0.22 -0.43
N SER A 165 17.57 -1.34 0.15
CA SER A 165 16.72 -2.33 0.83
C SER A 165 15.50 -1.64 1.40
N ILE A 166 14.35 -1.79 0.72
CA ILE A 166 13.06 -1.48 1.31
C ILE A 166 13.09 -2.41 2.49
N SER A 167 13.47 -1.88 3.64
CA SER A 167 13.25 -2.51 4.93
C SER A 167 11.74 -2.43 5.00
N PHE A 168 11.10 -3.38 4.29
CA PHE A 168 9.69 -3.68 4.29
C PHE A 168 9.24 -3.36 5.69
N VAL A 169 8.24 -2.50 5.83
CA VAL A 169 7.54 -2.11 7.06
C VAL A 169 7.77 -3.11 8.20
N ILE A 170 8.96 -3.04 8.73
CA ILE A 170 9.46 -4.00 9.66
C ILE A 170 10.50 -3.20 10.38
N ARG A 171 10.07 -2.75 11.56
CA ARG A 171 11.02 -2.24 12.52
C ARG A 171 11.93 -3.40 12.90
N ARG A 172 13.17 -3.37 12.41
CA ARG A 172 14.26 -4.08 13.06
C ARG A 172 14.20 -3.68 14.53
N ARG A 173 14.29 -4.65 15.43
CA ARG A 173 14.31 -4.38 16.87
C ARG A 173 15.47 -3.41 17.13
N GLY A 174 15.17 -2.14 17.35
CA GLY A 174 16.11 -1.20 17.95
C GLY A 174 16.37 -1.69 19.37
N SER A 175 17.62 -1.62 19.83
CA SER A 175 17.87 -1.71 21.27
C SER A 175 17.06 -0.60 21.94
N LEU A 176 16.37 -0.96 23.02
CA LEU A 176 15.81 0.01 23.95
C LEU A 176 16.90 0.97 24.42
#